data_AF-A0A2W6E139-F1
#
_entry.id   AF-A0A2W6E139-F1
#
_cell.length_a   1.000
_cell.length_b   1.000
_cell.length_c   1.000
_cell.angle_alpha   90.00
_cell.angle_beta   90.00
_cell.angle_gamma   90.00
#
_symmetry.space_group_name_H-M   'P 1'
#
loop_
_entity.id
_entity.type
_entity.pdbx_description
1 polymer ?
#
loop_
_entity_poly.entity_id
_entity_poly.type
_entity_poly.pdbx_seq_one_letter_code
_entity_poly.pdbx_strand_id
1 'polypeptide(L)'
;MAGWKSAATGADVTLFEVADEVFYAGSIARPGGNAEYQLVDERITGHKPTTLDFAETAALPLTSITAWETLFDRFKVDADSQGTLMVMAGAGGVGSMLIQLALAGCLVEFVSPARPELAYVHFVGVRPDHRRCGVARMRYAAFLDHARASGCHEVRAITAPAMRTQSVSTNVSATS
;
A
#
# COMPACT_ATOMS: atom_id res chain seq x y z
N MET A 1 -1.87 -3.30 22.65
CA MET A 1 -0.91 -2.24 22.97
C MET A 1 0.36 -2.60 22.23
N ALA A 2 0.58 -2.05 21.04
CA ALA A 2 1.68 -2.50 20.19
C ALA A 2 2.48 -1.26 19.83
N GLY A 3 3.68 -1.09 20.37
CA GLY A 3 4.48 0.11 20.22
C GLY A 3 5.23 0.40 21.51
N TRP A 4 6.52 0.70 21.41
CA TRP A 4 7.46 0.52 22.50
C TRP A 4 7.92 1.86 23.07
N LYS A 5 8.09 1.92 24.38
CA LYS A 5 8.81 2.99 25.04
C LYS A 5 10.15 2.46 25.53
N SER A 6 11.22 3.23 25.33
CA SER A 6 12.54 2.93 25.88
C SER A 6 12.45 2.93 27.41
N ALA A 7 12.67 1.77 28.05
CA ALA A 7 12.65 1.66 29.51
C ALA A 7 14.03 1.94 30.14
N ALA A 8 15.10 1.64 29.39
CA ALA A 8 16.49 1.86 29.77
C ALA A 8 17.35 1.90 28.50
N THR A 9 18.48 2.60 28.56
CA THR A 9 19.47 2.67 27.48
C THR A 9 20.80 2.06 27.93
N GLY A 10 21.54 1.47 26.99
CA GLY A 10 22.90 0.99 27.24
C GLY A 10 23.88 2.15 27.35
N ALA A 11 25.05 1.91 27.95
CA ALA A 11 26.06 2.97 28.17
C ALA A 11 26.57 3.60 26.86
N ASP A 12 26.57 2.84 25.77
CA ASP A 12 27.04 3.28 24.45
C ASP A 12 25.90 3.80 23.54
N VAL A 13 24.65 3.80 24.00
CA VAL A 13 23.50 4.28 23.21
C VAL A 13 23.56 5.81 23.13
N THR A 14 23.49 6.34 21.92
CA THR A 14 23.60 7.78 21.66
C THR A 14 22.42 8.34 20.87
N LEU A 15 21.63 7.48 20.21
CA LEU A 15 20.53 7.89 19.35
C LEU A 15 19.18 8.03 20.07
N PHE A 16 19.06 7.49 21.30
CA PHE A 16 17.81 7.44 22.04
C PHE A 16 18.03 7.70 23.53
N GLU A 17 17.00 8.24 24.17
CA GLU A 17 16.93 8.43 25.61
C GLU A 17 15.87 7.52 26.25
N VAL A 18 15.87 7.46 27.59
CA VAL A 18 14.82 6.76 28.34
C VAL A 18 13.49 7.48 28.12
N ALA A 19 12.41 6.71 28.03
CA ALA A 19 11.05 7.14 27.71
C ALA A 19 10.76 7.55 26.25
N ASP A 20 11.74 7.47 25.34
CA ASP A 20 11.49 7.66 23.91
C ASP A 20 10.48 6.64 23.36
N GLU A 21 9.55 7.11 22.54
CA GLU A 21 8.65 6.26 21.78
C GLU A 21 9.36 5.75 20.53
N VAL A 22 9.51 4.44 20.42
CA VAL A 22 10.33 3.80 19.39
C VAL A 22 9.61 2.67 18.67
N PHE A 23 10.10 2.36 17.48
CA PHE A 23 9.64 1.25 16.65
C PHE A 23 10.82 0.66 15.86
N TYR A 24 10.76 -0.63 15.55
CA TYR A 24 11.84 -1.32 14.84
C TYR A 24 11.31 -2.58 14.14
N ALA A 25 12.02 -3.02 13.10
CA ALA A 25 11.83 -4.34 12.53
C ALA A 25 12.59 -5.35 13.39
N GLY A 26 11.90 -6.36 13.91
CA GLY A 26 12.52 -7.40 14.74
C GLY A 26 13.69 -8.10 14.01
N SER A 27 14.60 -8.69 14.78
CA SER A 27 15.74 -9.43 14.24
C SER A 27 15.57 -10.92 14.46
N ILE A 28 15.84 -11.74 13.43
CA ILE A 28 15.87 -13.20 13.55
C ILE A 28 16.95 -13.71 14.50
N ALA A 29 17.97 -12.89 14.78
CA ALA A 29 19.08 -13.24 15.66
C ALA A 29 18.74 -13.01 17.15
N ARG A 30 17.53 -12.55 17.47
CA ARG A 30 17.10 -12.20 18.84
C ARG A 30 15.72 -12.79 19.14
N PRO A 31 15.37 -12.96 20.43
CA PRO A 31 14.00 -13.28 20.82
C PRO A 31 12.99 -12.28 20.24
N GLY A 32 11.81 -12.75 19.87
CA GLY A 32 10.74 -11.92 19.30
C GLY A 32 10.08 -10.99 20.34
N GLY A 33 9.25 -10.07 19.86
CA GLY A 33 8.64 -9.01 20.68
C GLY A 33 7.31 -9.35 21.35
N ASN A 34 6.95 -10.64 21.46
CA ASN A 34 5.83 -11.04 22.31
C ASN A 34 6.29 -11.18 23.76
N ALA A 35 6.73 -10.07 24.34
CA ALA A 35 7.30 -9.96 25.68
C ALA A 35 7.01 -8.57 26.26
N GLU A 36 7.11 -8.40 27.57
CA GLU A 36 6.95 -7.07 28.20
C GLU A 36 8.17 -6.17 27.95
N TYR A 37 9.35 -6.78 27.79
CA TYR A 37 10.61 -6.08 27.52
C TYR A 37 11.41 -6.84 26.46
N GLN A 38 12.09 -6.09 25.60
CA GLN A 38 12.98 -6.64 24.58
C GLN A 38 14.22 -5.77 24.41
N LEU A 39 15.39 -6.42 24.32
CA LEU A 39 16.64 -5.74 23.96
C LEU A 39 16.75 -5.58 22.46
N VAL A 40 16.79 -4.34 22.00
CA VAL A 40 16.97 -3.96 20.59
C VAL A 40 18.27 -3.17 20.43
N ASP A 41 18.86 -3.25 19.23
CA ASP A 41 20.02 -2.45 18.86
C ASP A 41 19.56 -1.07 18.36
N GLU A 42 20.18 0.02 18.83
CA GLU A 42 19.77 1.37 18.44
C GLU A 42 19.85 1.59 16.92
N ARG A 43 20.74 0.90 16.22
CA ARG A 43 20.97 1.07 14.77
C ARG A 43 19.83 0.54 13.90
N ILE A 44 18.99 -0.33 14.45
CA ILE A 44 17.79 -0.86 13.77
C ILE A 44 16.50 -0.28 14.35
N THR A 45 16.63 0.66 15.29
CA THR A 45 15.52 1.32 15.97
C THR A 45 15.31 2.70 15.39
N GLY A 46 14.05 3.11 15.25
CA GLY A 46 13.67 4.46 14.87
C GLY A 46 12.72 5.07 15.90
N HIS A 47 12.59 6.40 15.86
CA HIS A 47 11.54 7.08 16.61
C HIS A 47 10.18 6.80 16.00
N LYS A 48 9.20 6.50 16.85
CA LYS A 48 7.82 6.35 16.42
C LYS A 48 7.34 7.65 15.74
N PRO A 49 6.66 7.57 14.58
CA PRO A 49 6.03 8.73 13.98
C PRO A 49 5.04 9.40 14.94
N THR A 50 5.07 10.74 15.00
CA THR A 50 4.21 11.53 15.89
C THR A 50 2.74 11.54 15.45
N THR A 51 2.49 11.26 14.17
CA THR A 51 1.14 11.27 13.57
C THR A 51 0.39 9.95 13.70
N LEU A 52 1.05 8.89 14.13
CA LEU A 52 0.46 7.56 14.25
C LEU A 52 0.35 7.19 15.73
N ASP A 53 -0.68 6.42 16.07
CA ASP A 53 -0.72 5.80 17.39
C ASP A 53 0.27 4.63 17.47
N PHE A 54 0.40 4.05 18.66
CA PHE A 54 1.28 2.90 18.83
C PHE A 54 0.85 1.74 17.93
N ALA A 55 -0.41 1.33 17.98
CA ALA A 55 -0.90 0.14 17.28
C ALA A 55 -0.67 0.22 15.76
N GLU A 56 -0.95 1.39 15.18
CA GLU A 56 -0.63 1.71 13.78
C GLU A 56 0.87 1.58 13.54
N THR A 57 1.70 2.19 14.39
CA THR A 57 3.16 2.16 14.26
C THR A 57 3.70 0.73 14.31
N ALA A 58 3.22 -0.12 15.21
CA ALA A 58 3.74 -1.48 15.34
C ALA A 58 3.43 -2.39 14.15
N ALA A 59 2.42 -2.06 13.34
CA ALA A 59 2.10 -2.80 12.13
C ALA A 59 3.08 -2.49 10.97
N LEU A 60 3.81 -1.37 11.05
CA LEU A 60 4.61 -0.84 9.94
C LEU A 60 5.99 -1.47 9.75
N PRO A 61 6.85 -1.69 10.78
CA PRO A 61 8.26 -1.93 10.54
C PRO A 61 8.55 -3.10 9.61
N LEU A 62 7.98 -4.28 9.90
CA LEU A 62 8.23 -5.47 9.11
C LEU A 62 7.54 -5.40 7.74
N THR A 63 6.31 -4.90 7.69
CA THR A 63 5.53 -4.84 6.44
C THR A 63 6.13 -3.84 5.46
N SER A 64 6.56 -2.68 5.96
CA SER A 64 7.12 -1.59 5.17
C SER A 64 8.52 -1.93 4.66
N ILE A 65 9.41 -2.48 5.51
CA ILE A 65 10.75 -2.85 5.06
C ILE A 65 10.71 -3.98 4.03
N THR A 66 9.83 -4.97 4.22
CA THR A 66 9.68 -6.08 3.26
C THR A 66 9.17 -5.56 1.91
N ALA A 67 8.20 -4.65 1.91
CA ALA A 67 7.70 -4.03 0.69
C ALA A 67 8.77 -3.18 0.00
N TRP A 68 9.54 -2.41 0.77
CA TRP A 68 10.65 -1.59 0.28
C TRP A 68 11.73 -2.43 -0.39
N GLU A 69 12.26 -3.43 0.32
CA GLU A 69 13.30 -4.32 -0.21
C GLU A 69 12.82 -5.03 -1.48
N THR A 70 11.54 -5.44 -1.53
CA THR A 70 10.98 -6.06 -2.72
C THR A 70 10.98 -5.11 -3.92
N LEU A 71 10.47 -3.89 -3.77
CA LEU A 71 10.37 -2.92 -4.87
C LEU A 71 11.74 -2.39 -5.31
N PHE A 72 12.51 -1.89 -4.36
CA PHE A 72 13.69 -1.09 -4.66
C PHE A 72 14.98 -1.91 -4.67
N ASP A 73 15.07 -2.98 -3.85
CA ASP A 73 16.28 -3.80 -3.80
C ASP A 73 16.20 -5.01 -4.73
N ARG A 74 15.03 -5.66 -4.85
CA ARG A 74 14.87 -6.85 -5.71
C ARG A 74 14.40 -6.49 -7.11
N PHE A 75 13.31 -5.74 -7.23
CA PHE A 75 12.76 -5.36 -8.54
C PHE A 75 13.44 -4.14 -9.16
N LYS A 76 14.22 -3.38 -8.37
CA LYS A 76 14.94 -2.18 -8.82
C LYS A 76 14.00 -1.15 -9.46
N VAL A 77 12.78 -1.04 -8.93
CA VAL A 77 11.79 -0.06 -9.37
C VAL A 77 12.32 1.35 -9.12
N ASP A 78 12.23 2.19 -10.13
CA ASP A 78 12.59 3.61 -10.10
C ASP A 78 11.49 4.47 -10.75
N ALA A 79 11.77 5.76 -10.95
CA ALA A 79 10.80 6.70 -11.52
C ALA A 79 10.48 6.42 -13.01
N ASP A 80 11.38 5.76 -13.74
CA ASP A 80 11.25 5.47 -15.16
C ASP A 80 10.66 4.07 -15.42
N SER A 81 10.49 3.27 -14.37
CA SER A 81 9.95 1.92 -14.43
C SER A 81 8.50 1.90 -14.94
N GLN A 82 8.27 1.08 -15.98
CA GLN A 82 6.96 0.88 -16.60
C GLN A 82 6.53 -0.58 -16.49
N GLY A 83 5.22 -0.83 -16.48
CA GLY A 83 4.63 -2.16 -16.46
C GLY A 83 3.51 -2.33 -15.44
N THR A 84 3.00 -3.54 -15.36
CA THR A 84 1.93 -3.92 -14.43
C THR A 84 2.51 -4.74 -13.28
N LEU A 85 2.33 -4.25 -12.05
CA LEU A 85 2.68 -5.00 -10.84
C LEU A 85 1.46 -5.77 -10.32
N MET A 86 1.51 -7.09 -10.39
CA MET A 86 0.51 -7.95 -9.77
C MET A 86 0.88 -8.20 -8.30
N VAL A 87 0.05 -7.70 -7.38
CA VAL A 87 0.23 -7.91 -5.94
C VAL A 87 -0.76 -8.96 -5.44
N MET A 88 -0.26 -10.16 -5.17
CA MET A 88 -1.07 -11.18 -4.49
C MET A 88 -1.26 -10.80 -3.02
N ALA A 89 -2.44 -11.07 -2.47
CA ALA A 89 -2.83 -10.65 -1.12
C ALA A 89 -2.61 -9.14 -0.87
N GLY A 90 -2.99 -8.29 -1.86
CA GLY A 90 -2.81 -6.83 -1.80
C GLY A 90 -3.47 -6.14 -0.59
N ALA A 91 -4.49 -6.75 0.03
CA ALA A 91 -5.11 -6.24 1.25
C ALA A 91 -4.38 -6.65 2.55
N GLY A 92 -3.35 -7.50 2.46
CA GLY A 92 -2.52 -7.90 3.61
C GLY A 92 -1.47 -6.85 3.97
N GLY A 93 -0.72 -7.09 5.06
CA GLY A 93 0.27 -6.14 5.58
C GLY A 93 1.31 -5.72 4.54
N VAL A 94 2.05 -6.68 3.95
CA VAL A 94 3.07 -6.37 2.94
C VAL A 94 2.43 -5.88 1.62
N GLY A 95 1.37 -6.54 1.17
CA GLY A 95 0.70 -6.21 -0.10
C GLY A 95 0.17 -4.78 -0.12
N SER A 96 -0.42 -4.32 0.97
CA SER A 96 -0.93 -2.96 1.08
C SER A 96 0.19 -1.91 1.13
N MET A 97 1.36 -2.24 1.70
CA MET A 97 2.54 -1.37 1.67
C MET A 97 3.18 -1.33 0.28
N LEU A 98 3.27 -2.47 -0.42
CA LEU A 98 3.75 -2.53 -1.82
C LEU A 98 2.94 -1.58 -2.71
N ILE A 99 1.62 -1.64 -2.59
CA ILE A 99 0.69 -0.79 -3.33
C ILE A 99 0.95 0.70 -3.05
N GLN A 100 1.10 1.07 -1.78
CA GLN A 100 1.30 2.46 -1.37
C GLN A 100 2.68 3.01 -1.77
N LEU A 101 3.72 2.17 -1.73
CA LEU A 101 5.09 2.56 -2.12
C LEU A 101 5.26 2.62 -3.63
N ALA A 102 4.74 1.64 -4.37
CA ALA A 102 4.93 1.52 -5.81
C ALA A 102 4.11 2.54 -6.62
N LEU A 103 2.99 3.03 -6.08
CA LEU A 103 2.03 3.80 -6.86
C LEU A 103 1.80 5.20 -6.28
N ALA A 104 1.88 6.21 -7.14
CA ALA A 104 1.32 7.54 -6.87
C ALA A 104 -0.18 7.48 -6.54
N GLY A 105 -0.88 6.44 -7.03
CA GLY A 105 -2.25 6.12 -6.64
C GLY A 105 -2.66 4.71 -7.07
N CYS A 106 -3.48 4.05 -6.25
CA CYS A 106 -3.88 2.66 -6.43
C CYS A 106 -5.30 2.55 -7.00
N LEU A 107 -5.38 1.81 -8.10
CA LEU A 107 -6.62 1.34 -8.72
C LEU A 107 -6.61 -0.19 -8.63
N VAL A 108 -7.63 -0.77 -8.01
CA VAL A 108 -7.90 -2.20 -8.05
C VAL A 108 -8.81 -2.46 -9.23
N GLU A 109 -8.39 -3.33 -10.15
CA GLU A 109 -9.12 -3.64 -11.36
C GLU A 109 -9.07 -5.13 -11.68
N PHE A 110 -10.15 -5.67 -12.26
CA PHE A 110 -10.15 -7.02 -12.82
C PHE A 110 -11.29 -7.21 -13.83
N VAL A 111 -11.08 -8.07 -14.82
CA VAL A 111 -12.12 -8.57 -15.71
C VAL A 111 -12.82 -9.75 -15.05
N SER A 112 -14.15 -9.79 -15.12
CA SER A 112 -14.96 -10.85 -14.52
C SER A 112 -14.76 -12.18 -15.28
N PRO A 113 -14.26 -13.24 -14.63
CA PRO A 113 -14.12 -14.54 -15.30
C PRO A 113 -15.46 -15.14 -15.73
N ALA A 114 -16.54 -14.85 -14.99
CA ALA A 114 -17.88 -15.35 -15.27
C ALA A 114 -18.66 -14.51 -16.30
N ARG A 115 -18.19 -13.29 -16.58
CA ARG A 115 -18.84 -12.32 -17.48
C ARG A 115 -17.77 -11.53 -18.24
N PRO A 116 -17.22 -12.07 -19.34
CA PRO A 116 -16.11 -11.46 -20.07
C PRO A 116 -16.38 -10.03 -20.56
N GLU A 117 -17.66 -9.67 -20.71
CA GLU A 117 -18.10 -8.32 -21.07
C GLU A 117 -17.94 -7.28 -19.95
N LEU A 118 -17.73 -7.73 -18.71
CA LEU A 118 -17.74 -6.90 -17.51
C LEU A 118 -16.37 -6.83 -16.84
N ALA A 119 -15.93 -5.61 -16.56
CA ALA A 119 -14.81 -5.35 -15.68
C ALA A 119 -15.24 -4.60 -14.41
N TYR A 120 -14.48 -4.80 -13.34
CA TYR A 120 -14.68 -4.15 -12.06
C TYR A 120 -13.51 -3.25 -11.73
N VAL A 121 -13.81 -2.14 -11.06
CA VAL A 121 -12.81 -1.15 -10.68
C VAL A 121 -13.08 -0.55 -9.31
N HIS A 122 -12.03 -0.24 -8.56
CA HIS A 122 -12.12 0.50 -7.32
C HIS A 122 -10.87 1.34 -7.11
N PHE A 123 -11.07 2.64 -6.93
CA PHE A 123 -9.98 3.55 -6.61
C PHE A 123 -9.74 3.54 -5.10
N VAL A 124 -8.56 3.07 -4.68
CA VAL A 124 -8.21 2.90 -3.27
C VAL A 124 -7.65 4.19 -2.69
N GLY A 125 -6.84 4.93 -3.46
CA GLY A 125 -6.27 6.18 -2.96
C GLY A 125 -5.16 6.77 -3.82
N VAL A 126 -4.83 8.03 -3.55
CA VAL A 126 -3.67 8.75 -4.13
C VAL A 126 -2.75 9.12 -2.97
N ARG A 127 -1.44 8.97 -3.16
CA ARG A 127 -0.44 9.48 -2.23
C ARG A 127 -0.69 10.97 -1.96
N PRO A 128 -0.59 11.46 -0.71
CA PRO A 128 -0.94 12.82 -0.35
C PRO A 128 -0.27 13.91 -1.20
N ASP A 129 1.01 13.72 -1.51
CA ASP A 129 1.85 14.59 -2.34
C ASP A 129 1.46 14.59 -3.83
N HIS A 130 0.72 13.58 -4.29
CA HIS A 130 0.26 13.44 -5.68
C HIS A 130 -1.24 13.74 -5.86
N ARG A 131 -1.91 14.21 -4.80
CA ARG A 131 -3.31 14.61 -4.87
C ARG A 131 -3.47 15.81 -5.80
N ARG A 132 -4.59 15.85 -6.52
CA ARG A 132 -4.94 16.91 -7.50
C ARG A 132 -4.02 17.00 -8.73
N CYS A 133 -3.09 16.07 -8.92
CA CYS A 133 -2.23 15.98 -10.10
C CYS A 133 -2.82 15.12 -11.23
N GLY A 134 -4.09 14.72 -11.14
CA GLY A 134 -4.76 13.92 -12.19
C GLY A 134 -4.44 12.41 -12.16
N VAL A 135 -3.71 11.90 -11.16
CA VAL A 135 -3.33 10.48 -11.06
C VAL A 135 -4.53 9.53 -11.19
N ALA A 136 -5.64 9.83 -10.50
CA ALA A 136 -6.86 9.02 -10.60
C ALA A 136 -7.39 8.97 -12.03
N ARG A 137 -7.48 10.13 -12.71
CA ARG A 137 -7.93 10.23 -14.11
C ARG A 137 -7.04 9.41 -15.03
N MET A 138 -5.72 9.51 -14.87
CA MET A 138 -4.76 8.76 -15.67
C MET A 138 -4.93 7.25 -15.49
N ARG A 139 -5.07 6.78 -14.24
CA ARG A 139 -5.26 5.35 -13.94
C ARG A 139 -6.59 4.83 -14.49
N TYR A 140 -7.69 5.58 -14.30
CA TYR A 140 -8.98 5.21 -14.87
C TYR A 140 -8.95 5.17 -16.40
N ALA A 141 -8.27 6.11 -17.07
CA ALA A 141 -8.14 6.08 -18.52
C ALA A 141 -7.40 4.83 -18.99
N ALA A 142 -6.24 4.52 -18.39
CA ALA A 142 -5.48 3.32 -18.71
C ALA A 142 -6.28 2.03 -18.49
N PHE A 143 -7.05 1.96 -17.40
CA PHE A 143 -7.94 0.83 -17.13
C PHE A 143 -9.05 0.70 -18.18
N LEU A 144 -9.71 1.79 -18.55
CA LEU A 144 -10.78 1.75 -19.55
C LEU A 144 -10.25 1.29 -20.91
N ASP A 145 -9.03 1.68 -21.27
CA ASP A 145 -8.37 1.20 -22.48
C ASP A 145 -8.04 -0.30 -22.39
N HIS A 146 -7.57 -0.78 -21.23
CA HIS A 146 -7.34 -2.21 -20.98
C HIS A 146 -8.63 -3.04 -21.03
N ALA A 147 -9.71 -2.56 -20.40
CA ALA A 147 -11.01 -3.21 -20.41
C ALA A 147 -11.56 -3.33 -21.84
N ARG A 148 -11.48 -2.26 -22.64
CA ARG A 148 -11.87 -2.29 -24.06
C ARG A 148 -11.03 -3.26 -24.87
N ALA A 149 -9.71 -3.25 -24.69
CA ALA A 149 -8.80 -4.18 -25.35
C ALA A 149 -9.10 -5.65 -25.00
N SER A 150 -9.69 -5.88 -23.83
CA SER A 150 -10.11 -7.20 -23.35
C SER A 150 -11.54 -7.59 -23.79
N GLY A 151 -12.21 -6.77 -24.60
CA GLY A 151 -13.58 -7.00 -25.08
C GLY A 151 -14.68 -6.63 -24.08
N CYS A 152 -14.32 -6.04 -22.94
CA CYS A 152 -15.29 -5.55 -21.97
C CYS A 152 -15.97 -4.29 -22.49
N HIS A 153 -17.30 -4.25 -22.39
CA HIS A 153 -18.12 -3.09 -22.74
C HIS A 153 -18.95 -2.59 -21.55
N GLU A 154 -18.90 -3.29 -20.42
CA GLU A 154 -19.45 -2.86 -19.15
C GLU A 154 -18.34 -2.71 -18.10
N VAL A 155 -18.37 -1.62 -17.33
CA VAL A 155 -17.45 -1.38 -16.21
C VAL A 155 -18.24 -0.99 -14.97
N ARG A 156 -17.98 -1.65 -13.84
CA ARG A 156 -18.66 -1.39 -12.56
C ARG A 156 -17.70 -1.06 -11.43
N ALA A 157 -18.09 -0.12 -10.58
CA ALA A 157 -17.36 0.15 -9.35
C ALA A 157 -17.65 -0.94 -8.29
N ILE A 158 -16.64 -1.39 -7.53
CA ILE A 158 -16.78 -2.49 -6.54
C ILE A 158 -17.48 -2.05 -5.23
N THR A 159 -17.66 -0.75 -4.99
CA THR A 159 -18.24 -0.25 -3.73
C THR A 159 -19.71 -0.68 -3.54
N ALA A 160 -20.08 -1.17 -2.34
CA ALA A 160 -21.47 -1.46 -1.93
C ALA A 160 -21.80 -0.78 -0.57
N PRO A 161 -23.09 -0.47 -0.23
CA PRO A 161 -24.27 -0.20 -1.05
C PRO A 161 -24.81 1.25 -0.85
N ALA A 162 -25.83 1.61 -1.64
CA ALA A 162 -26.59 2.88 -1.62
C ALA A 162 -25.95 4.11 -2.31
N MET A 163 -25.49 3.93 -3.55
CA MET A 163 -25.53 5.02 -4.53
C MET A 163 -26.24 4.42 -5.75
N ARG A 164 -27.34 5.04 -6.22
CA ARG A 164 -28.03 4.64 -7.45
C ARG A 164 -26.98 4.34 -8.52
N THR A 165 -27.04 3.14 -9.09
CA THR A 165 -26.23 2.69 -10.21
C THR A 165 -26.35 3.73 -11.33
N GLN A 166 -25.42 4.67 -11.41
CA GLN A 166 -25.18 5.39 -12.64
C GLN A 166 -24.30 4.48 -13.47
N SER A 167 -24.94 3.64 -14.27
CA SER A 167 -24.29 3.03 -15.42
C SER A 167 -23.80 4.16 -16.31
N VAL A 168 -22.48 4.34 -16.42
CA VAL A 168 -21.93 5.10 -17.55
C VAL A 168 -21.98 4.15 -18.74
N SER A 169 -23.16 4.04 -19.33
CA SER A 169 -23.36 3.45 -20.65
C SER A 169 -22.97 4.51 -21.67
N THR A 170 -21.69 4.57 -22.06
CA THR A 170 -21.32 5.31 -23.27
C THR A 170 -21.81 4.51 -24.47
N ASN A 171 -23.01 4.82 -24.95
CA ASN A 171 -23.45 4.43 -26.30
C ASN A 171 -22.55 5.16 -27.29
N VAL A 172 -21.62 4.45 -27.93
CA VAL A 172 -20.98 4.94 -29.14
C VAL A 172 -21.76 4.35 -30.30
N SER A 173 -22.82 5.05 -30.69
CA SER A 173 -23.48 4.82 -31.97
C SER A 173 -22.51 5.17 -33.09
N ALA A 174 -22.00 4.15 -33.79
CA ALA A 174 -21.37 4.32 -35.08
C ALA A 174 -22.40 4.93 -36.04
N THR A 175 -22.16 6.16 -36.46
CA THR A 175 -22.90 6.78 -37.56
C THR A 175 -22.23 6.34 -38.86
N SER A 176 -22.97 5.52 -39.62
CA SER A 176 -22.92 5.23 -41.06
C SER A 176 -21.55 5.09 -41.74
#